data_AF-A0A8T4A003-F1
#
_entry.id   AF-A0A8T4A003-F1
#
_cell.length_a   1.000
_cell.length_b   1.000
_cell.length_c   1.000
_cell.angle_alpha   90.00
_cell.angle_beta   90.00
_cell.angle_gamma   90.00
#
_symmetry.space_group_name_H-M   'P 1'
#
loop_
_entity.id
_entity.type
_entity.pdbx_description
1 polymer ?
#
loop_
_entity_poly.entity_id
_entity_poly.type
_entity_poly.pdbx_seq_one_letter_code
_entity_poly.pdbx_strand_id
1 'polypeptide(L)'
;AGGGIISDFAGQAYDLYEFRERLEEYIASAVEETAPNTAGLAGATLAARLLSLAGGIQNLARMPGSRIQVLGAEKALFRHIKSHALPPKHGVIFQHPLIKTAPWWHRGKVARSLASKIAIAARVDAFAGESIGEKLKEGLLKRVEEIKRKYPTEPKKMRIIRYKPEKRRKR
;
A
#
# COMPACT_ATOMS: atom_id res chain seq x y z
N ALA A 1 27.51 28.09 -25.86
CA ALA A 1 27.02 26.83 -26.45
C ALA A 1 26.21 25.94 -25.46
N GLY A 2 26.36 26.04 -24.13
CA GLY A 2 25.65 25.16 -23.18
C GLY A 2 24.21 25.55 -22.80
N GLY A 3 23.78 26.80 -23.03
CA GLY A 3 22.45 27.28 -22.60
C GLY A 3 21.27 26.69 -23.37
N GLY A 4 21.45 26.37 -24.67
CA GLY A 4 20.38 25.78 -25.49
C GLY A 4 20.01 24.37 -25.03
N ILE A 5 21.00 23.51 -24.76
CA ILE A 5 20.78 22.13 -24.30
C ILE A 5 20.10 22.10 -22.93
N ILE A 6 20.48 23.01 -22.02
CA ILE A 6 19.83 23.12 -20.70
C ILE A 6 18.38 23.58 -20.85
N SER A 7 18.12 24.54 -21.73
CA SER A 7 16.76 25.02 -22.02
C SER A 7 15.90 23.93 -22.64
N ASP A 8 16.42 23.18 -23.61
CA ASP A 8 15.71 22.09 -24.27
C ASP A 8 15.37 20.96 -23.28
N PHE A 9 16.33 20.58 -22.42
CA PHE A 9 16.11 19.59 -21.37
C PHE A 9 15.09 20.06 -20.33
N ALA A 10 15.12 21.34 -19.94
CA ALA A 10 14.13 21.92 -19.05
C ALA A 10 12.72 21.90 -19.67
N GLY A 11 12.60 22.17 -20.97
CA GLY A 11 11.33 22.04 -21.70
C GLY A 11 10.80 20.61 -21.68
N GLN A 12 11.63 19.62 -21.99
CA GLN A 12 11.23 18.20 -21.93
C GLN A 12 10.83 17.75 -20.52
N ALA A 13 11.55 18.23 -19.50
CA ALA A 13 11.21 17.94 -18.11
C ALA A 13 9.84 18.54 -17.75
N TYR A 14 9.56 19.76 -18.19
CA TYR A 14 8.27 20.43 -17.99
C TYR A 14 7.12 19.67 -18.65
N ASP A 15 7.29 19.26 -19.91
CA ASP A 15 6.29 18.47 -20.65
C ASP A 15 5.96 17.14 -19.94
N LEU A 16 6.97 16.50 -19.34
CA LEU A 16 6.79 15.28 -18.54
C LEU A 16 6.01 15.56 -17.25
N TYR A 17 6.20 16.72 -16.61
CA TYR A 17 5.41 17.12 -15.44
C TYR A 17 3.95 17.37 -15.81
N GLU A 18 3.67 18.10 -16.90
CA GLU A 18 2.29 18.32 -17.37
C GLU A 18 1.62 17.01 -17.78
N PHE A 19 2.36 16.11 -18.44
CA PHE A 19 1.81 14.80 -18.77
C PHE A 19 1.50 13.96 -17.53
N ARG A 20 2.35 14.02 -16.50
CA ARG A 20 2.10 13.35 -15.22
C ARG A 20 0.83 13.88 -14.56
N GLU A 21 0.62 15.19 -14.53
CA GLU A 21 -0.57 15.80 -13.93
C GLU A 21 -1.85 15.34 -14.65
N ARG A 22 -1.88 15.37 -15.98
CA ARG A 22 -3.00 14.84 -16.77
C ARG A 22 -3.29 13.36 -16.50
N LEU A 23 -2.25 12.56 -16.31
CA LEU A 23 -2.40 11.15 -15.93
C LEU A 23 -2.97 10.98 -14.52
N GLU A 24 -2.52 11.79 -13.56
CA GLU A 24 -3.04 11.76 -12.19
C GLU A 24 -4.52 12.13 -12.14
N GLU A 25 -4.94 13.15 -12.89
CA GLU A 25 -6.34 13.54 -13.05
C GLU A 25 -7.17 12.43 -13.68
N TYR A 26 -6.71 11.86 -14.80
CA TYR A 26 -7.39 10.75 -15.46
C TYR A 26 -7.57 9.56 -14.53
N ILE A 27 -6.52 9.19 -13.78
CA ILE A 27 -6.58 8.11 -12.78
C ILE A 27 -7.57 8.46 -11.67
N ALA A 28 -7.58 9.70 -11.18
CA ALA A 28 -8.51 10.14 -10.16
C ALA A 28 -9.96 9.98 -10.62
N SER A 29 -10.31 10.47 -11.81
CA SER A 29 -11.66 10.34 -12.37
C SER A 29 -12.06 8.88 -12.58
N ALA A 30 -11.19 8.05 -13.19
CA ALA A 30 -11.52 6.66 -13.49
C ALA A 30 -11.72 5.80 -12.22
N VAL A 31 -10.92 6.05 -11.18
CA VAL A 31 -11.05 5.33 -9.91
C VAL A 31 -12.25 5.83 -9.12
N GLU A 32 -12.56 7.13 -9.16
CA GLU A 32 -13.75 7.66 -8.49
C GLU A 32 -15.04 7.06 -9.07
N GLU A 33 -15.09 6.82 -10.37
CA GLU A 33 -16.20 6.13 -11.03
C GLU A 33 -16.29 4.64 -10.64
N THR A 34 -15.14 3.96 -10.56
CA THR A 34 -15.11 2.49 -10.40
C THR A 34 -15.09 2.03 -8.93
N ALA A 35 -14.44 2.80 -8.06
CA ALA A 35 -14.13 2.41 -6.68
C ALA A 35 -14.01 3.62 -5.73
N PRO A 36 -15.08 4.43 -5.57
CA PRO A 36 -15.05 5.68 -4.80
C PRO A 36 -14.71 5.46 -3.32
N ASN A 37 -15.19 4.39 -2.69
CA ASN A 37 -14.89 4.12 -1.28
C ASN A 37 -13.41 3.73 -1.10
N THR A 38 -12.88 2.94 -2.02
CA THR A 38 -11.47 2.55 -2.02
C THR A 38 -10.56 3.76 -2.28
N ALA A 39 -10.96 4.65 -3.19
CA ALA A 39 -10.29 5.92 -3.47
C ALA A 39 -10.27 6.84 -2.24
N GLY A 40 -11.41 7.05 -1.59
CA GLY A 40 -11.52 7.90 -0.41
C GLY A 40 -10.68 7.42 0.78
N LEU A 41 -10.40 6.11 0.86
CA LEU A 41 -9.59 5.55 1.93
C LEU A 41 -8.09 5.50 1.60
N ALA A 42 -7.72 5.14 0.38
CA ALA A 42 -6.32 4.89 -0.01
C ALA A 42 -5.68 6.06 -0.79
N GLY A 43 -6.49 6.95 -1.37
CA GLY A 43 -6.12 7.89 -2.42
C GLY A 43 -6.20 7.26 -3.81
N ALA A 44 -6.56 8.06 -4.82
CA ALA A 44 -6.77 7.62 -6.19
C ALA A 44 -5.60 6.80 -6.77
N THR A 45 -4.37 7.30 -6.67
CA THR A 45 -3.18 6.64 -7.22
C THR A 45 -2.93 5.26 -6.60
N LEU A 46 -3.11 5.13 -5.28
CA LEU A 46 -2.91 3.86 -4.59
C LEU A 46 -4.07 2.90 -4.87
N ALA A 47 -5.30 3.39 -4.92
CA ALA A 47 -6.47 2.62 -5.29
C ALA A 47 -6.37 2.05 -6.72
N ALA A 48 -6.00 2.87 -7.71
CA ALA A 48 -5.69 2.40 -9.07
C ALA A 48 -4.65 1.28 -9.08
N ARG A 49 -3.57 1.44 -8.30
CA ARG A 49 -2.50 0.44 -8.21
C ARG A 49 -2.99 -0.87 -7.60
N LEU A 50 -3.83 -0.80 -6.57
CA LEU A 50 -4.46 -1.97 -5.95
C LEU A 50 -5.38 -2.70 -6.94
N LEU A 51 -6.21 -1.95 -7.67
CA LEU A 51 -7.10 -2.49 -8.71
C LEU A 51 -6.30 -3.17 -9.82
N SER A 52 -5.25 -2.52 -10.32
CA SER A 52 -4.37 -3.06 -11.35
C SER A 52 -3.71 -4.37 -10.91
N LEU A 53 -3.13 -4.41 -9.70
CA LEU A 53 -2.50 -5.61 -9.16
C LEU A 53 -3.48 -6.73 -8.83
N ALA A 54 -4.72 -6.39 -8.44
CA ALA A 54 -5.77 -7.36 -8.19
C ALA A 54 -6.41 -7.90 -9.48
N GLY A 55 -6.27 -7.18 -10.61
CA GLY A 55 -6.96 -7.48 -11.86
C GLY A 55 -8.43 -7.05 -11.83
N GLY A 56 -8.73 -5.89 -11.23
CA GLY A 56 -10.07 -5.28 -11.18
C GLY A 56 -10.73 -5.29 -9.81
N ILE A 57 -11.82 -4.52 -9.67
CA ILE A 57 -12.53 -4.30 -8.40
C ILE A 57 -13.17 -5.58 -7.85
N GLN A 58 -13.74 -6.42 -8.72
CA GLN A 58 -14.35 -7.69 -8.35
C GLN A 58 -13.34 -8.66 -7.70
N ASN A 59 -12.13 -8.73 -8.25
CA ASN A 59 -11.07 -9.54 -7.70
C ASN A 59 -10.55 -8.96 -6.39
N LEU A 60 -10.39 -7.64 -6.30
CA LEU A 60 -9.97 -6.95 -5.08
C LEU A 60 -10.97 -7.18 -3.93
N ALA A 61 -12.28 -7.09 -4.21
CA ALA A 61 -13.35 -7.32 -3.23
C ALA A 61 -13.34 -8.73 -2.62
N ARG A 62 -12.95 -9.73 -3.42
CA ARG A 62 -12.83 -11.13 -2.98
C ARG A 62 -11.56 -11.38 -2.16
N MET A 63 -10.57 -10.50 -2.20
CA MET A 63 -9.34 -10.69 -1.44
C MET A 63 -9.58 -10.48 0.07
N PRO A 64 -8.97 -11.32 0.94
CA PRO A 64 -8.92 -11.02 2.37
C PRO A 64 -7.94 -9.88 2.64
N GLY A 65 -8.14 -9.15 3.75
CA GLY A 65 -7.26 -8.03 4.12
C GLY A 65 -5.79 -8.42 4.28
N SER A 66 -5.49 -9.65 4.70
CA SER A 66 -4.12 -10.17 4.78
C SER A 66 -3.43 -10.26 3.42
N ARG A 67 -4.17 -10.59 2.35
CA ARG A 67 -3.66 -10.60 0.97
C ARG A 67 -3.46 -9.18 0.46
N ILE A 68 -4.43 -8.29 0.69
CA ILE A 68 -4.33 -6.86 0.32
C ILE A 68 -3.12 -6.20 1.00
N GLN A 69 -2.82 -6.58 2.25
CA GLN A 69 -1.67 -6.04 3.00
C GLN A 69 -0.33 -6.27 2.30
N VAL A 70 -0.19 -7.40 1.60
CA VAL A 70 1.05 -7.85 0.95
C VAL A 70 0.99 -7.76 -0.58
N LEU A 71 -0.04 -7.13 -1.12
CA LEU A 71 -0.22 -6.96 -2.55
C LEU A 71 0.97 -6.22 -3.16
N GLY A 72 1.51 -6.72 -4.29
CA GLY A 72 2.73 -6.25 -4.93
C GLY A 72 4.03 -6.72 -4.27
N ALA A 73 3.98 -7.50 -3.18
CA ALA A 73 5.14 -8.10 -2.52
C ALA A 73 5.11 -9.64 -2.56
N GLU A 74 4.29 -10.23 -3.42
CA GLU A 74 4.01 -11.67 -3.47
C GLU A 74 5.27 -12.47 -3.78
N LYS A 75 6.11 -12.01 -4.72
CA LYS A 75 7.37 -12.70 -5.05
C LYS A 75 8.30 -12.82 -3.83
N ALA A 76 8.38 -11.76 -3.02
CA ALA A 76 9.17 -11.76 -1.79
C ALA A 76 8.51 -12.62 -0.71
N LEU A 77 7.17 -12.62 -0.62
CA LEU A 77 6.42 -13.52 0.25
C LEU A 77 6.67 -15.00 -0.10
N PHE A 78 6.54 -15.36 -1.37
CA PHE A 78 6.76 -16.73 -1.84
C PHE A 78 8.20 -17.18 -1.61
N ARG A 79 9.17 -16.26 -1.78
CA ARG A 79 10.58 -16.54 -1.44
C ARG A 79 10.75 -16.81 0.06
N HIS A 80 10.14 -16.00 0.91
CA HIS A 80 10.15 -16.22 2.37
C HIS A 80 9.59 -17.60 2.74
N ILE A 81 8.45 -17.98 2.17
CA ILE A 81 7.80 -19.27 2.43
C ILE A 81 8.68 -20.44 1.94
N LYS A 82 9.23 -20.34 0.72
CA LYS A 82 10.01 -21.43 0.11
C LYS A 82 11.40 -21.61 0.70
N SER A 83 12.08 -20.51 1.02
CA SER A 83 13.52 -20.53 1.33
C SER A 83 13.84 -20.00 2.73
N HIS A 84 12.83 -19.80 3.58
CA HIS A 84 12.96 -19.12 4.88
C HIS A 84 13.77 -17.81 4.80
N ALA A 85 13.67 -17.09 3.67
CA ALA A 85 14.29 -15.77 3.50
C ALA A 85 13.70 -14.76 4.50
N LEU A 86 14.12 -13.50 4.49
CA LEU A 86 13.43 -12.51 5.32
C LEU A 86 11.99 -12.30 4.81
N PRO A 87 10.99 -12.18 5.70
CA PRO A 87 9.62 -11.90 5.28
C PRO A 87 9.55 -10.58 4.50
N PRO A 88 8.66 -10.49 3.50
CA PRO A 88 8.45 -9.25 2.78
C PRO A 88 8.03 -8.17 3.78
N LYS A 89 8.76 -7.06 3.80
CA LYS A 89 8.48 -6.02 4.78
C LYS A 89 7.21 -5.24 4.42
N HIS A 90 6.96 -5.00 3.12
CA HIS A 90 5.99 -4.00 2.67
C HIS A 90 5.29 -4.41 1.36
N GLY A 91 3.96 -4.38 1.32
CA GLY A 91 3.16 -4.34 0.08
C GLY A 91 2.92 -2.89 -0.40
N VAL A 92 2.19 -2.70 -1.51
CA VAL A 92 1.96 -1.36 -2.10
C VAL A 92 1.29 -0.38 -1.15
N ILE A 93 0.46 -0.86 -0.22
CA ILE A 93 -0.23 -0.02 0.76
C ILE A 93 0.73 0.73 1.70
N PHE A 94 2.01 0.34 1.80
CA PHE A 94 3.00 1.07 2.60
C PHE A 94 3.35 2.46 2.05
N GLN A 95 2.95 2.76 0.81
CA GLN A 95 3.03 4.12 0.25
C GLN A 95 2.00 5.06 0.88
N HIS A 96 0.97 4.53 1.55
CA HIS A 96 -0.07 5.32 2.18
C HIS A 96 0.51 6.26 3.26
N PRO A 97 0.11 7.54 3.31
CA PRO A 97 0.66 8.53 4.25
C PRO A 97 0.65 8.05 5.70
N LEU A 98 -0.48 7.50 6.19
CA LEU A 98 -0.62 7.01 7.57
C LEU A 98 0.40 5.93 7.96
N ILE A 99 0.92 5.17 7.01
CA ILE A 99 1.91 4.12 7.27
C ILE A 99 3.32 4.67 7.09
N LYS A 100 3.55 5.44 6.02
CA LYS A 100 4.86 6.02 5.71
C LYS A 100 5.36 6.92 6.83
N THR A 101 4.48 7.73 7.43
CA THR A 101 4.81 8.65 8.52
C THR A 101 4.80 8.01 9.90
N ALA A 102 4.21 6.81 10.05
CA ALA A 102 4.16 6.13 11.33
C ALA A 102 5.54 5.59 11.78
N PRO A 103 5.81 5.54 13.10
CA PRO A 103 6.99 4.88 13.65
C PRO A 103 7.05 3.39 13.26
N TRP A 104 8.26 2.84 13.11
CA TRP A 104 8.46 1.50 12.55
C TRP A 104 7.71 0.39 13.31
N TRP A 105 7.54 0.54 14.63
CA TRP A 105 6.81 -0.39 15.50
C TRP A 105 5.28 -0.29 15.40
N HIS A 106 4.76 0.78 14.79
CA HIS A 106 3.34 0.96 14.48
C HIS A 106 2.98 0.57 13.05
N ARG A 107 3.90 0.76 12.09
CA ARG A 107 3.63 0.58 10.65
C ARG A 107 2.88 -0.71 10.32
N GLY A 108 3.31 -1.85 10.87
CA GLY A 108 2.66 -3.13 10.59
C GLY A 108 1.22 -3.23 11.13
N LYS A 109 0.95 -2.62 12.29
CA LYS A 109 -0.39 -2.60 12.89
C LYS A 109 -1.32 -1.69 12.09
N VAL A 110 -0.82 -0.49 11.72
CA VAL A 110 -1.55 0.47 10.86
C VAL A 110 -1.82 -0.14 9.48
N ALA A 111 -0.83 -0.79 8.87
CA ALA A 111 -0.98 -1.46 7.58
C ALA A 111 -2.05 -2.54 7.59
N ARG A 112 -2.11 -3.34 8.66
CA ARG A 112 -3.16 -4.35 8.82
C ARG A 112 -4.54 -3.71 8.93
N SER A 113 -4.69 -2.67 9.75
CA SER A 113 -5.96 -1.94 9.90
C SER A 113 -6.40 -1.28 8.59
N LEU A 114 -5.49 -0.65 7.86
CA LEU A 114 -5.77 -0.07 6.55
C LEU A 114 -6.22 -1.15 5.55
N ALA A 115 -5.48 -2.27 5.45
CA ALA A 115 -5.81 -3.35 4.52
C ALA A 115 -7.19 -3.96 4.81
N SER A 116 -7.55 -4.13 6.08
CA SER A 116 -8.89 -4.60 6.48
C SER A 116 -9.98 -3.62 6.08
N LYS A 117 -9.75 -2.30 6.21
CA LYS A 117 -10.72 -1.28 5.81
C LYS A 117 -10.84 -1.16 4.28
N ILE A 118 -9.72 -1.27 3.55
CA ILE A 118 -9.72 -1.36 2.08
C ILE A 118 -10.52 -2.59 1.61
N ALA A 119 -10.37 -3.75 2.27
CA ALA A 119 -11.14 -4.94 1.91
C ALA A 119 -12.66 -4.72 2.03
N ILE A 120 -13.10 -3.93 3.03
CA ILE A 120 -14.51 -3.59 3.20
C ILE A 120 -14.94 -2.59 2.13
N ALA A 121 -14.16 -1.52 1.92
CA ALA A 121 -14.42 -0.51 0.89
C ALA A 121 -14.58 -1.14 -0.50
N ALA A 122 -13.63 -1.99 -0.89
CA ALA A 122 -13.65 -2.66 -2.18
C ALA A 122 -14.88 -3.57 -2.37
N ARG A 123 -15.40 -4.19 -1.30
CA ARG A 123 -16.63 -4.99 -1.37
C ARG A 123 -17.87 -4.12 -1.56
N VAL A 124 -17.92 -2.96 -0.90
CA VAL A 124 -19.03 -2.04 -1.08
C VAL A 124 -19.02 -1.44 -2.48
N ASP A 125 -17.84 -1.04 -2.97
CA ASP A 125 -17.64 -0.60 -4.35
C ASP A 125 -18.08 -1.67 -5.36
N ALA A 126 -17.77 -2.95 -5.11
CA ALA A 126 -18.10 -4.03 -6.04
C ALA A 126 -19.58 -4.48 -6.03
N PHE A 127 -20.30 -4.33 -4.92
CA PHE A 127 -21.58 -5.02 -4.70
C PHE A 127 -22.74 -4.15 -4.20
N ALA A 128 -22.49 -3.02 -3.55
CA ALA A 128 -23.53 -2.26 -2.85
C ALA A 128 -23.68 -0.81 -3.32
N GLY A 129 -22.63 -0.20 -3.88
CA GLY A 129 -22.68 1.16 -4.41
C GLY A 129 -22.91 2.28 -3.37
N GLU A 130 -23.02 1.95 -2.08
CA GLU A 130 -23.17 2.92 -1.00
C GLU A 130 -21.87 3.69 -0.73
N SER A 131 -21.99 4.99 -0.42
CA SER A 131 -20.85 5.80 0.01
C SER A 131 -20.63 5.66 1.52
N ILE A 132 -19.64 4.86 1.90
CA ILE A 132 -19.24 4.59 3.29
C ILE A 132 -17.80 5.03 3.59
N GLY A 133 -17.14 5.69 2.64
CA GLY A 133 -15.72 6.07 2.72
C GLY A 133 -15.37 6.82 4.00
N GLU A 134 -16.15 7.85 4.35
CA GLU A 134 -15.92 8.67 5.56
C GLU A 134 -16.03 7.84 6.84
N LYS A 135 -17.06 6.98 6.96
CA LYS A 135 -17.23 6.09 8.13
C LYS A 135 -16.05 5.12 8.27
N LEU A 136 -15.53 4.59 7.15
CA LEU A 136 -14.36 3.72 7.16
C LEU A 136 -13.10 4.46 7.57
N LYS A 137 -12.92 5.68 7.06
CA LYS A 137 -11.79 6.57 7.37
C LYS A 137 -11.77 6.97 8.83
N GLU A 138 -12.89 7.39 9.40
CA GLU A 138 -13.01 7.65 10.84
C GLU A 138 -12.64 6.42 11.68
N GLY A 139 -13.18 5.26 11.31
CA GLY A 139 -12.87 4.01 12.01
C GLY A 139 -11.38 3.64 11.92
N LEU A 140 -10.73 3.93 10.79
CA LEU A 140 -9.30 3.75 10.62
C LEU A 140 -8.51 4.69 11.53
N LEU A 141 -8.84 5.99 11.55
CA LEU A 141 -8.15 6.99 12.36
C LEU A 141 -8.29 6.69 13.85
N LYS A 142 -9.49 6.32 14.32
CA LYS A 142 -9.72 5.86 15.71
C LYS A 142 -8.80 4.69 16.05
N ARG A 143 -8.69 3.71 15.16
CA ARG A 143 -7.81 2.55 15.36
C ARG A 143 -6.32 2.92 15.37
N VAL A 144 -5.90 3.86 14.53
CA VAL A 144 -4.52 4.37 14.53
C VAL A 144 -4.21 5.06 15.86
N GLU A 145 -5.14 5.84 16.38
CA GLU A 145 -4.98 6.53 17.66
C GLU A 145 -4.93 5.54 18.84
N GLU A 146 -5.77 4.51 18.83
CA GLU A 146 -5.67 3.41 19.80
C GLU A 146 -4.31 2.71 19.77
N ILE A 147 -3.73 2.51 18.58
CA ILE A 147 -2.41 1.90 18.43
C ILE A 147 -1.34 2.78 19.07
N LYS A 148 -1.40 4.11 18.84
CA LYS A 148 -0.47 5.06 19.46
C LYS A 148 -0.57 5.04 20.98
N ARG A 149 -1.80 5.07 21.52
CA ARG A 149 -2.04 5.02 22.98
C ARG A 149 -1.57 3.73 23.62
N LYS A 150 -1.82 2.58 22.98
CA LYS A 150 -1.43 1.26 23.51
C LYS A 150 0.07 0.97 23.42
N TYR A 151 0.76 1.58 22.46
CA TYR A 151 2.18 1.35 22.22
C TYR A 151 2.93 2.69 22.14
N PRO A 152 3.00 3.46 23.24
CA PRO A 152 3.54 4.81 23.21
C PRO A 152 5.06 4.83 22.99
N THR A 153 5.76 3.80 23.45
CA THR A 153 7.23 3.75 23.45
C THR A 153 7.78 2.78 22.41
N GLU A 154 9.02 3.03 21.99
CA GLU A 154 9.75 2.14 21.08
C GLU A 154 10.05 0.80 21.78
N PRO A 155 9.64 -0.34 21.21
CA PRO A 155 9.99 -1.64 21.74
C PRO A 155 11.49 -1.90 21.54
N LYS A 156 12.13 -2.56 22.50
CA LYS A 156 13.54 -2.99 22.37
C LYS A 156 13.69 -3.83 21.10
N LYS A 157 14.60 -3.43 20.20
CA LYS A 157 14.91 -4.18 18.98
C LYS A 157 15.37 -5.58 19.35
N MET A 158 14.51 -6.57 19.13
CA MET A 158 14.88 -7.97 19.26
C MET A 158 15.92 -8.26 18.17
N ARG A 159 17.15 -8.62 18.55
CA ARG A 159 18.14 -9.11 17.59
C ARG A 159 17.57 -10.37 16.96
N ILE A 160 17.23 -10.33 15.68
CA ILE A 160 16.86 -11.53 14.93
C ILE A 160 18.10 -12.43 14.94
N ILE A 161 18.04 -13.53 15.70
CA ILE A 161 19.04 -14.59 15.63
C ILE A 161 18.91 -15.16 14.22
N ARG A 162 19.87 -14.88 13.35
CA ARG A 162 19.91 -15.45 11.99
C ARG A 162 19.97 -16.96 12.15
N TYR A 163 18.95 -17.68 11.68
CA TYR A 163 19.02 -19.12 11.54
C TYR A 163 20.20 -19.45 10.61
N LYS A 164 21.23 -20.12 11.15
CA LYS A 164 22.40 -20.55 10.39
C LYS A 164 22.09 -21.98 9.95
N PRO A 165 21.83 -22.25 8.66
CA PRO A 165 21.52 -23.62 8.23
C PRO A 165 22.72 -24.52 8.55
N GLU A 166 22.43 -25.62 9.23
CA GLU A 166 23.44 -26.59 9.65
C GLU A 166 24.10 -27.19 8.40
N LYS A 167 25.43 -27.11 8.33
CA LYS A 167 26.18 -27.67 7.19
C LYS A 167 25.89 -29.18 7.15
N ARG A 168 25.15 -29.64 6.13
CA ARG A 168 25.03 -31.07 5.83
C ARG A 168 26.44 -31.65 5.72
N ARG A 169 26.84 -32.47 6.70
CA ARG A 169 28.06 -33.27 6.60
C ARG A 169 27.89 -34.18 5.39
N LYS A 170 28.68 -33.94 4.33
CA LYS A 170 28.81 -34.88 3.22
C LYS A 170 29.33 -36.18 3.83
N ARG A 171 28.53 -37.24 3.73
CA ARG A 171 29.00 -38.62 3.86
C ARG A 171 29.44 -39.09 2.48
#